data_AF-A0A0A1FAD3-F1
#
_entry.id   AF-A0A0A1FAD3-F1
#
_cell.length_a   1.000
_cell.length_b   1.000
_cell.length_c   1.000
_cell.angle_alpha   90.00
_cell.angle_beta   90.00
_cell.angle_gamma   90.00
#
_symmetry.space_group_name_H-M   'P 1'
#
loop_
_entity.id
_entity.type
_entity.pdbx_description
1 polymer ?
#
loop_
_entity_poly.entity_id
_entity_poly.type
_entity_poly.pdbx_seq_one_letter_code
_entity_poly.pdbx_strand_id
1 'polypeptide(L)' 'MQEVLVQLVTPKVVHARSDSDSGYTADLISTLAVICAKNAWRHGYQVKVDSTFIPTEWIPMEPLTHYDNHYRFFK' A
#
# COMPACT_ATOMS: atom_id res chain seq x y z
N MET A 1 12.29 7.34 1.14
CA MET A 1 11.12 6.44 1.01
C MET A 1 9.84 7.10 1.54
N GLN A 2 9.83 7.62 2.77
CA GLN A 2 8.64 8.29 3.33
C GLN A 2 8.18 9.52 2.52
N GLU A 3 9.10 10.37 2.06
CA GLU A 3 8.78 11.53 1.20
C GLU A 3 8.08 11.15 -0.11
N VAL A 4 8.44 10.02 -0.70
CA VAL A 4 7.80 9.49 -1.92
C VAL A 4 6.37 9.08 -1.62
N LEU A 5 6.12 8.46 -0.47
CA LEU A 5 4.77 8.09 -0.03
C LEU A 5 3.89 9.33 0.19
N VAL A 6 4.44 10.40 0.75
CA VAL A 6 3.74 11.69 0.91
C VAL A 6 3.32 12.27 -0.44
N GLN A 7 4.17 12.17 -1.47
CA GLN A 7 3.81 12.62 -2.82
C GLN A 7 2.66 11.80 -3.43
N LEU A 8 2.64 10.48 -3.18
CA LEU A 8 1.62 9.56 -3.69
C LEU A 8 0.23 9.81 -3.09
N VAL A 9 0.16 10.37 -1.89
CA VAL A 9 -1.11 10.67 -1.19
C VAL A 9 -1.57 12.11 -1.35
N THR A 10 -0.93 12.89 -2.22
CA THR A 10 -1.41 14.24 -2.53
C THR A 10 -2.77 14.17 -3.24
N PRO A 11 -3.70 15.13 -3.00
CA PRO A 11 -5.03 15.10 -3.63
C PRO A 11 -4.99 15.01 -5.15
N LYS A 12 -4.00 15.67 -5.79
CA LYS A 12 -3.79 15.62 -7.23
C LYS A 12 -3.49 14.20 -7.72
N VAL A 13 -2.60 13.48 -7.02
CA VAL A 13 -2.19 12.13 -7.42
C VAL A 13 -3.28 11.11 -7.11
N VAL A 14 -3.95 11.22 -5.95
CA VAL A 14 -5.08 10.36 -5.60
C VAL A 14 -6.22 10.52 -6.61
N HIS A 15 -6.59 11.76 -6.95
CA HIS A 15 -7.64 12.02 -7.92
C HIS A 15 -7.27 11.54 -9.34
N ALA A 16 -6.03 11.73 -9.77
CA ALA A 16 -5.55 11.22 -11.07
C ALA A 16 -5.58 9.68 -11.17
N ARG A 17 -5.72 8.97 -10.05
CA ARG A 17 -5.76 7.51 -9.99
C ARG A 17 -7.09 6.98 -9.49
N SER A 18 -8.12 7.81 -9.37
CA SER A 18 -9.45 7.42 -8.88
C SER A 18 -10.04 6.23 -9.65
N ASP A 19 -9.77 6.14 -10.96
CA ASP A 19 -10.23 5.02 -11.80
C ASP A 19 -9.58 3.69 -11.40
N SER A 20 -8.33 3.72 -10.94
CA SER A 20 -7.61 2.53 -10.46
C SER A 20 -8.08 2.08 -9.09
N ASP A 21 -8.54 3.03 -8.25
CA ASP A 21 -9.11 2.76 -6.93
C ASP A 21 -10.65 2.54 -7.01
N SER A 22 -11.23 2.52 -8.21
CA SER A 22 -12.68 2.59 -8.42
C SER A 22 -13.46 1.39 -7.86
N GLY A 23 -14.72 1.65 -7.49
CA GLY A 23 -15.71 0.64 -7.12
C GLY A 23 -15.67 0.14 -5.66
N TYR A 24 -14.49 -0.05 -5.08
CA TYR A 24 -14.35 -0.64 -3.74
C TYR A 24 -13.59 0.22 -2.74
N THR A 25 -12.56 0.93 -3.19
CA THR A 25 -11.60 1.63 -2.33
C THR A 25 -11.56 3.13 -2.56
N ALA A 26 -12.26 3.61 -3.59
CA ALA A 26 -12.35 5.02 -3.96
C ALA A 26 -12.76 5.87 -2.74
N ASP A 27 -12.08 7.00 -2.57
CA ASP A 27 -12.27 7.96 -1.48
C ASP A 27 -12.05 7.42 -0.05
N LEU A 28 -11.73 6.13 0.11
CA LEU A 28 -11.41 5.50 1.40
C LEU A 28 -9.91 5.40 1.61
N ILE A 29 -9.19 4.85 0.62
CA ILE A 29 -7.73 4.66 0.66
C ILE A 29 -7.13 4.93 -0.72
N SER A 30 -5.82 5.19 -0.75
CA SER A 30 -5.05 5.05 -1.99
C SER A 30 -4.43 3.66 -2.02
N THR A 31 -4.95 2.76 -2.87
CA THR A 31 -4.50 1.36 -2.92
C THR A 31 -3.00 1.27 -3.23
N LEU A 32 -2.54 2.08 -4.18
CA LEU A 32 -1.12 2.15 -4.53
C LEU A 32 -0.26 2.58 -3.34
N ALA A 33 -0.67 3.65 -2.65
CA ALA A 33 0.13 4.19 -1.55
C ALA A 33 0.22 3.19 -0.38
N VAL A 34 -0.89 2.49 -0.07
CA VAL A 34 -0.93 1.42 0.93
C VAL A 34 -0.02 0.25 0.54
N ILE A 35 -0.06 -0.20 -0.73
CA ILE A 35 0.83 -1.28 -1.21
C ILE A 35 2.30 -0.87 -1.10
N CYS A 36 2.66 0.35 -1.52
CA CYS A 36 4.03 0.85 -1.41
C CYS A 36 4.49 0.94 0.05
N ALA A 37 3.63 1.43 0.95
CA ALA A 37 3.95 1.53 2.38
C ALA A 37 4.15 0.15 3.03
N LYS A 38 3.30 -0.84 2.71
CA LYS A 38 3.48 -2.22 3.17
C LYS A 38 4.77 -2.86 2.66
N ASN A 39 5.10 -2.66 1.38
CA ASN A 39 6.35 -3.16 0.81
C ASN A 39 7.57 -2.52 1.49
N ALA A 40 7.54 -1.20 1.70
CA ALA A 40 8.57 -0.49 2.45
C ALA A 40 8.77 -1.13 3.84
N TRP A 41 7.68 -1.34 4.58
CA TRP A 41 7.73 -1.97 5.90
C TRP A 41 8.31 -3.38 5.88
N ARG A 42 7.87 -4.22 4.92
CA ARG A 42 8.39 -5.57 4.71
C ARG A 42 9.91 -5.58 4.45
N HIS A 43 10.44 -4.54 3.84
CA HIS A 43 11.87 -4.37 3.56
C HIS A 43 12.64 -3.66 4.69
N GLY A 44 12.03 -3.47 5.86
CA GLY A 44 12.67 -2.89 7.04
C GLY A 44 12.57 -1.36 7.14
N TYR A 45 11.87 -0.70 6.20
CA TYR A 45 11.61 0.74 6.27
C TYR A 45 10.33 1.00 7.06
N GLN A 46 10.50 1.33 8.35
CA GLN A 46 9.38 1.70 9.24
C GLN A 46 8.82 3.08 8.90
N VAL A 47 8.10 3.17 7.79
CA VAL A 47 7.50 4.41 7.28
C VAL A 47 6.29 4.82 8.12
N LYS A 48 6.26 6.09 8.55
CA LYS A 48 5.11 6.67 9.25
C LYS A 48 4.56 7.82 8.41
N VAL A 49 3.49 7.56 7.68
CA VAL A 49 2.89 8.56 6.78
C VAL A 49 1.62 9.09 7.43
N ASP A 50 1.58 10.39 7.68
CA ASP A 50 0.39 11.07 8.19
C ASP A 50 -0.53 11.41 7.01
N SER A 51 -1.47 10.52 6.72
CA SER A 51 -2.41 10.65 5.61
C SER A 51 -3.70 9.91 5.88
N THR A 52 -4.83 10.54 5.55
CA THR A 52 -6.16 9.91 5.60
C THR A 52 -6.31 8.76 4.60
N PHE A 53 -5.46 8.71 3.56
CA PHE A 53 -5.51 7.69 2.51
C PHE A 53 -4.63 6.47 2.78
N ILE A 54 -3.82 6.50 3.86
CA ILE A 54 -3.01 5.36 4.31
C ILE A 54 -3.37 5.05 5.77
N PRO A 55 -4.19 4.01 6.03
CA PRO A 55 -4.46 3.57 7.39
C PRO A 55 -3.16 3.09 8.04
N THR A 56 -2.72 3.77 9.10
CA THR A 56 -1.43 3.46 9.75
C THR A 56 -1.47 2.08 10.39
N GLU A 57 -2.62 1.65 10.91
CA GLU A 57 -2.79 0.31 11.49
C GLU A 57 -2.55 -0.82 10.47
N TRP A 58 -2.64 -0.55 9.17
CA TRP A 58 -2.47 -1.56 8.13
C TRP A 58 -1.01 -1.74 7.72
N ILE A 59 -0.12 -0.81 8.06
CA ILE A 59 1.26 -0.81 7.55
C ILE A 59 2.15 -1.83 8.27
N PRO A 60 2.13 -1.93 9.61
CA PRO A 60 2.87 -2.97 10.30
C PRO A 60 2.45 -4.35 9.83
N MET A 61 3.40 -5.12 9.32
CA MET A 61 3.18 -6.53 9.00
C MET A 61 4.45 -7.34 9.24
N GLU A 62 4.27 -8.59 9.64
CA GLU A 62 5.34 -9.58 9.70
C GLU A 62 5.18 -10.56 8.54
N PRO A 63 6.24 -10.78 7.72
CA PRO A 63 6.17 -11.78 6.67
C PRO A 63 6.00 -13.18 7.28
N LEU A 64 5.31 -14.06 6.56
CA LEU A 64 5.21 -15.46 6.97
C LEU A 64 6.60 -16.10 6.96
N THR A 65 6.86 -17.00 7.91
CA THR A 65 8.10 -17.78 7.98
C THR A 65 8.28 -18.68 6.75
N HIS A 66 7.16 -19.12 6.16
CA HIS A 66 7.13 -19.96 4.98
C HIS A 66 5.91 -19.63 4.11
N TYR A 67 6.10 -19.59 2.79
CA TYR A 67 5.04 -19.45 1.80
C TYR A 67 4.97 -20.75 0.99
N ASP A 68 3.83 -21.41 1.03
CA ASP A 68 3.60 -22.63 0.26
C ASP A 68 3.18 -22.29 -1.18
N ASN A 69 4.03 -22.61 -2.14
CA ASN A 69 3.84 -22.29 -3.56
C ASN A 69 3.19 -23.45 -4.34
N HIS A 70 2.27 -24.19 -3.75
CA HIS A 70 1.53 -25.26 -4.42
C HIS A 70 0.37 -24.73 -5.29
N TYR A 71 0.69 -23.97 -6.34
CA TYR A 71 -0.31 -23.57 -7.32
C TYR A 71 -0.39 -24.57 -8.48
N ARG A 72 -1.60 -25.01 -8.81
CA ARG A 72 -1.86 -26.00 -9.88
C ARG A 72 -1.34 -25.56 -11.26
N PHE A 73 -1.18 -24.24 -11.47
CA PHE A 73 -0.72 -23.64 -12.74
C PHE A 73 0.81 -23.43 -12.83
N PHE A 74 1.58 -23.74 -11.78
CA PHE A 74 3.06 -23.72 -11.79
C PHE A 74 3.65 -25.14 -12.01
N LYS A 75 2.90 -26.05 -12.62
CA LYS A 75 3.35 -27.39 -13.01
C LYS A 75 3.64 -27.48 -14.50
#